data_AF-A0A9Q1DFU8-F1
#
_entry.id   AF-A0A9Q1DFU8-F1
#
_cell.length_a   1.000
_cell.length_b   1.000
_cell.length_c   1.000
_cell.angle_alpha   90.00
_cell.angle_beta   90.00
_cell.angle_gamma   90.00
#
_symmetry.space_group_name_H-M   'P 1'
#
loop_
_entity.id
_entity.type
_entity.pdbx_description
1 polymer ?
#
loop_
_entity_poly.entity_id
_entity_poly.type
_entity_poly.pdbx_seq_one_letter_code
_entity_poly.pdbx_strand_id
1 'polypeptide(L)'
;MLLKLRKVWLAPSANKPNIRINNRVHTAAGARAERQAPRILRGLLYCTGDMAEFQKFMEKKPYLLQLVVWCLRGVARVILANNPASGALILGALLMTSPWITLLGVLGLLTSTLTAIIIGQESKEVVGGLHGFNGMLVALLMGTFSSAGDWYWWLLLPACLAGATCTFLFSGLGPVLDRWDLPVSVFPFNTAILLYLCCTGPTNPYFPHHPSTPPGRCSTATPRSTHCSGVPLLPLLCAHALLGSAAGTLAGLSVAVRSSCLYSGLSGFNGALGCMAVGGLFFTISWRTHLFSIACAFLSAYADIALSNLLGMMGVPACSWAATLTTTLMLLLTAQNLSAYRIPLGREGQGALLEESRRHGDILQWDFRESFFNLTLKELLFWHWLSRESESAHNTIGPAHPSHGSAPFILRTDDDVFVDVGGVLTLLRLLPGPSHPLYMGRAFVDTYPVRLWWIKYYVPHSLYPSGPYPPYLGGGGYLVSRETVRLFLGVSGAVPLFPIDDVYVGMCARAANVSVQHHPAFLPLEFSPALPSCAYAGALVLHKLGPQQLSQLFRELSNQSHCTASAPGL
;
A
#
# COMPACT_ATOMS: atom_id res chain seq x y z
N MET A 1 -0.87 2.16 12.69
CA MET A 1 -2.34 2.23 12.52
C MET A 1 -2.90 3.22 13.52
N LEU A 2 -3.80 4.11 13.09
CA LEU A 2 -4.18 5.29 13.85
C LEU A 2 -5.64 5.23 14.29
N LEU A 3 -5.89 5.57 15.54
CA LEU A 3 -7.18 6.05 15.99
C LEU A 3 -6.92 7.38 16.71
N LYS A 4 -7.45 8.47 16.14
CA LYS A 4 -7.22 9.82 16.66
C LYS A 4 -8.31 10.18 17.67
N LEU A 5 -7.93 10.37 18.93
CA LEU A 5 -8.85 10.65 20.02
C LEU A 5 -9.00 12.17 20.23
N ARG A 6 -10.19 12.72 19.97
CA ARG A 6 -10.51 14.10 20.37
C ARG A 6 -11.46 14.10 21.57
N LYS A 7 -10.98 14.58 22.73
CA LYS A 7 -11.84 14.91 23.89
C LYS A 7 -12.31 16.36 23.78
N VAL A 8 -13.61 16.61 23.84
CA VAL A 8 -14.21 17.96 23.86
C VAL A 8 -14.75 18.25 25.27
N TRP A 9 -14.22 19.29 25.93
CA TRP A 9 -14.66 19.73 27.27
C TRP A 9 -15.58 20.96 27.18
N LEU A 10 -16.55 21.07 28.08
CA LEU A 10 -17.39 22.27 28.28
C LEU A 10 -16.91 23.06 29.51
N ALA A 11 -16.85 24.39 29.35
CA ALA A 11 -16.74 25.48 30.33
C ALA A 11 -15.32 25.99 30.73
N PRO A 12 -15.21 27.19 31.34
CA PRO A 12 -15.25 28.52 30.71
C PRO A 12 -13.88 29.23 30.74
N SER A 13 -13.78 30.33 29.99
CA SER A 13 -12.62 31.23 29.84
C SER A 13 -11.77 31.45 31.11
N ALA A 14 -10.44 31.27 31.01
CA ALA A 14 -9.42 32.28 31.33
C ALA A 14 -7.98 31.76 31.14
N ASN A 15 -7.13 32.60 30.55
CA ASN A 15 -5.66 32.64 30.58
C ASN A 15 -4.86 31.38 30.18
N LYS A 16 -4.37 31.38 28.93
CA LYS A 16 -3.07 30.78 28.57
C LYS A 16 -2.12 31.87 28.06
N PRO A 17 -0.84 31.83 28.45
CA PRO A 17 0.13 32.87 28.11
C PRO A 17 0.46 32.86 26.61
N ASN A 18 0.58 34.06 26.04
CA ASN A 18 1.07 34.29 24.69
C ASN A 18 2.53 33.82 24.57
N ILE A 19 2.75 32.62 24.05
CA ILE A 19 4.07 32.22 23.57
C ILE A 19 4.12 32.45 22.06
N ARG A 20 4.64 33.62 21.66
CA ARG A 20 5.11 33.86 20.28
C ARG A 20 6.36 33.01 20.05
N ILE A 21 6.25 31.93 19.28
CA ILE A 21 7.40 31.22 18.72
C ILE A 21 7.47 31.53 17.22
N ASN A 22 8.60 32.10 16.81
CA ASN A 22 8.94 32.45 15.44
C ASN A 22 9.02 31.22 14.53
N ASN A 23 7.92 30.86 13.87
CA ASN A 23 7.90 29.89 12.77
C ASN A 23 8.37 30.54 11.44
N ARG A 24 9.65 30.88 11.31
CA ARG A 24 10.16 31.49 10.06
C ARG A 24 11.32 30.81 9.34
N VAL A 25 11.89 29.69 9.81
CA VAL A 25 13.17 29.24 9.21
C VAL A 25 13.14 27.93 8.42
N HIS A 26 12.18 27.00 8.60
CA HIS A 26 12.29 25.69 7.89
C HIS A 26 11.18 25.32 6.88
N THR A 27 10.01 25.97 6.89
CA THR A 27 8.94 25.72 5.89
C THR A 27 8.92 26.72 4.73
N ALA A 28 9.56 27.88 4.88
CA ALA A 28 9.56 28.92 3.87
C ALA A 28 10.54 28.67 2.71
N ALA A 29 11.60 27.86 2.88
CA ALA A 29 12.59 27.63 1.83
C ALA A 29 12.05 26.80 0.65
N GLY A 30 11.27 25.73 0.93
CA GLY A 30 10.65 24.91 -0.10
C GLY A 30 9.48 25.61 -0.82
N ALA A 31 8.60 26.25 -0.06
CA ALA A 31 7.42 26.93 -0.61
C ALA A 31 7.75 28.23 -1.39
N ARG A 32 8.91 28.86 -1.12
CA ARG A 32 9.36 30.06 -1.84
C ARG A 32 10.08 29.69 -3.15
N ALA A 33 10.79 28.56 -3.20
CA ALA A 33 11.37 28.02 -4.43
C ALA A 33 10.28 27.54 -5.43
N GLU A 34 9.17 26.99 -4.93
CA GLU A 34 8.06 26.48 -5.76
C GLU A 34 7.25 27.60 -6.44
N ARG A 35 7.23 28.81 -5.86
CA ARG A 35 6.52 29.98 -6.41
C ARG A 35 7.28 30.70 -7.53
N GLN A 36 8.60 30.49 -7.66
CA GLN A 36 9.46 31.15 -8.67
C GLN A 36 10.00 30.19 -9.75
N ALA A 37 9.67 28.90 -9.68
CA ALA A 37 10.11 27.90 -10.64
C ALA A 37 9.48 28.11 -12.04
N PRO A 38 10.27 28.10 -13.14
CA PRO A 38 9.75 28.19 -14.50
C PRO A 38 8.76 27.04 -14.79
N ARG A 39 7.78 27.28 -15.66
CA ARG A 39 6.68 26.32 -15.98
C ARG A 39 7.17 24.88 -16.26
N ILE A 40 8.33 24.75 -16.90
CA ILE A 40 8.97 23.46 -17.22
C ILE A 40 9.40 22.72 -15.94
N LEU A 41 9.95 23.43 -14.95
CA LEU A 41 10.39 22.83 -13.68
C LEU A 41 9.20 22.37 -12.83
N ARG A 42 8.05 23.06 -12.90
CA ARG A 42 6.79 22.60 -12.30
C ARG A 42 6.22 21.35 -12.97
N GLY A 43 6.27 21.29 -14.31
CA GLY A 43 5.85 20.10 -15.05
C GLY A 43 6.72 18.88 -14.74
N LEU A 44 8.04 19.07 -14.61
CA LEU A 44 8.98 18.05 -14.20
C LEU A 44 8.71 17.56 -12.77
N LEU A 45 8.47 18.49 -11.81
CA LEU A 45 8.13 18.13 -10.43
C LEU A 45 6.86 17.28 -10.32
N TYR A 46 5.91 17.46 -11.25
CA TYR A 46 4.66 16.68 -11.30
C TYR A 46 4.88 15.25 -11.80
N CYS A 47 5.97 15.01 -12.52
CA CYS A 47 6.34 13.72 -13.09
C CYS A 47 7.39 12.96 -12.26
N THR A 48 7.90 13.54 -11.18
CA THR A 48 8.88 12.89 -10.30
C THR A 48 8.22 12.12 -9.15
N GLY A 49 8.97 11.21 -8.53
CA GLY A 49 8.48 10.38 -7.42
C GLY A 49 7.34 9.46 -7.83
N ASP A 50 6.39 9.26 -6.90
CA ASP A 50 5.30 8.29 -7.05
C ASP A 50 4.08 8.83 -7.83
N MET A 51 4.12 10.11 -8.23
CA MET A 51 3.03 10.81 -8.90
C MET A 51 1.68 10.68 -8.15
N ALA A 52 1.67 10.91 -6.84
CA ALA A 52 0.49 10.75 -5.98
C ALA A 52 -0.68 11.68 -6.36
N GLU A 53 -0.40 12.91 -6.81
CA GLU A 53 -1.44 13.83 -7.28
C GLU A 53 -2.07 13.36 -8.60
N PHE A 54 -1.27 12.79 -9.51
CA PHE A 54 -1.79 12.15 -10.72
C PHE A 54 -2.66 10.94 -10.38
N GLN A 55 -2.34 10.20 -9.33
CA GLN A 55 -3.16 9.08 -8.86
C GLN A 55 -4.56 9.55 -8.43
N LYS A 56 -4.66 10.62 -7.63
CA LYS A 56 -5.95 11.22 -7.23
C LYS A 56 -6.76 11.73 -8.43
N PHE A 57 -6.08 12.28 -9.44
CA PHE A 57 -6.73 12.67 -10.69
C PHE A 57 -7.28 11.46 -11.46
N MET A 58 -6.54 10.35 -11.47
CA MET A 58 -6.89 9.12 -12.16
C MET A 58 -8.08 8.37 -11.54
N GLU A 59 -8.32 8.51 -10.23
CA GLU A 59 -9.48 7.88 -9.55
C GLU A 59 -10.83 8.30 -10.14
N LYS A 60 -10.91 9.49 -10.75
CA LYS A 60 -12.13 10.02 -11.38
C LYS A 60 -12.30 9.62 -12.85
N LYS A 61 -11.39 8.81 -13.40
CA LYS A 61 -11.36 8.44 -14.82
C LYS A 61 -11.97 7.05 -15.06
N PRO A 62 -12.33 6.71 -16.31
CA PRO A 62 -12.86 5.38 -16.64
C PRO A 62 -11.90 4.27 -16.21
N TYR A 63 -12.47 3.15 -15.77
CA TYR A 63 -11.73 2.02 -15.21
C TYR A 63 -10.60 1.52 -16.13
N LEU A 64 -10.84 1.48 -17.45
CA LEU A 64 -9.83 1.05 -18.43
C LEU A 64 -8.59 1.95 -18.40
N LEU A 65 -8.76 3.26 -18.25
CA LEU A 65 -7.62 4.18 -18.18
C LEU A 65 -6.86 4.02 -16.86
N GLN A 66 -7.58 3.72 -15.77
CA GLN A 66 -6.94 3.38 -14.49
C GLN A 66 -6.11 2.11 -14.62
N LEU A 67 -6.66 1.05 -15.21
CA LEU A 67 -5.96 -0.20 -15.46
C LEU A 67 -4.67 0.00 -16.26
N VAL A 68 -4.69 0.82 -17.32
CA VAL A 68 -3.49 1.17 -18.08
C VAL A 68 -2.43 1.82 -17.18
N VAL A 69 -2.82 2.77 -16.32
CA VAL A 69 -1.89 3.41 -15.38
C VAL A 69 -1.34 2.41 -14.35
N TRP A 70 -2.16 1.49 -13.83
CA TRP A 70 -1.71 0.45 -12.91
C TRP A 70 -0.70 -0.49 -13.57
N CYS A 71 -0.94 -0.85 -14.83
CA CYS A 71 0.01 -1.61 -15.64
C CYS A 71 1.32 -0.85 -15.85
N LEU A 72 1.28 0.43 -16.21
CA LEU A 72 2.49 1.24 -16.36
C LEU A 72 3.28 1.37 -15.05
N ARG A 73 2.58 1.53 -13.91
CA ARG A 73 3.22 1.45 -12.59
C ARG A 73 3.87 0.08 -12.38
N GLY A 74 3.20 -1.01 -12.76
CA GLY A 74 3.75 -2.36 -12.74
C GLY A 74 5.02 -2.51 -13.58
N VAL A 75 5.08 -1.91 -14.78
CA VAL A 75 6.33 -1.90 -15.57
C VAL A 75 7.46 -1.20 -14.80
N ALA A 76 7.18 -0.06 -14.17
CA ALA A 76 8.18 0.69 -13.39
C ALA A 76 8.66 -0.07 -12.14
N ARG A 77 7.84 -0.93 -11.54
CA ARG A 77 8.20 -1.73 -10.36
C ARG A 77 9.33 -2.72 -10.62
N VAL A 78 9.61 -3.07 -11.89
CA VAL A 78 10.78 -3.86 -12.27
C VAL A 78 12.09 -3.22 -11.80
N ILE A 79 12.18 -1.89 -11.86
CA ILE A 79 13.32 -1.12 -11.36
C ILE A 79 13.06 -0.53 -9.97
N LEU A 80 12.09 -1.10 -9.23
CA LEU A 80 11.68 -0.67 -7.89
C LEU A 80 11.07 0.74 -7.82
N ALA A 81 10.63 1.29 -8.96
CA ALA A 81 9.98 2.60 -9.02
C ALA A 81 8.45 2.48 -9.08
N ASN A 82 7.74 3.45 -8.49
CA ASN A 82 6.28 3.53 -8.55
C ASN A 82 5.84 4.72 -9.42
N ASN A 83 6.24 4.75 -10.70
CA ASN A 83 6.02 5.91 -11.57
C ASN A 83 5.53 5.47 -12.96
N PRO A 84 4.29 5.83 -13.37
CA PRO A 84 3.75 5.40 -14.66
C PRO A 84 4.50 6.00 -15.87
N ALA A 85 5.12 7.18 -15.75
CA ALA A 85 5.93 7.76 -16.81
C ALA A 85 7.23 6.96 -17.01
N SER A 86 7.90 6.57 -15.91
CA SER A 86 9.04 5.63 -15.98
C SER A 86 8.64 4.32 -16.63
N GLY A 87 7.46 3.79 -16.29
CA GLY A 87 6.92 2.58 -16.90
C GLY A 87 6.70 2.71 -18.41
N ALA A 88 6.16 3.83 -18.86
CA ALA A 88 5.98 4.11 -20.29
C ALA A 88 7.32 4.19 -21.04
N LEU A 89 8.34 4.83 -20.44
CA LEU A 89 9.69 4.89 -21.01
C LEU A 89 10.33 3.51 -21.12
N ILE A 90 10.23 2.68 -20.08
CA ILE A 90 10.74 1.30 -20.09
C ILE A 90 10.01 0.47 -21.15
N LEU A 91 8.68 0.59 -21.22
CA LEU A 91 7.89 -0.15 -22.21
C LEU A 91 8.25 0.28 -23.65
N GLY A 92 8.44 1.57 -23.89
CA GLY A 92 8.91 2.08 -25.18
C GLY A 92 10.29 1.54 -25.56
N ALA A 93 11.23 1.49 -24.61
CA ALA A 93 12.55 0.92 -24.82
C ALA A 93 12.52 -0.59 -25.13
N LEU A 94 11.66 -1.35 -24.45
CA LEU A 94 11.45 -2.77 -24.74
C LEU A 94 10.86 -2.98 -26.13
N LEU A 95 9.85 -2.18 -26.53
CA LEU A 95 9.25 -2.23 -27.87
C LEU A 95 10.30 -1.99 -28.97
N MET A 96 11.23 -1.05 -28.75
CA MET A 96 12.33 -0.79 -29.67
C MET A 96 13.35 -1.94 -29.76
N THR A 97 13.46 -2.75 -28.70
CA THR A 97 14.40 -3.89 -28.65
C THR A 97 13.80 -5.13 -29.32
N SER A 98 12.59 -5.53 -28.92
CA SER A 98 11.84 -6.63 -29.54
C SER A 98 10.34 -6.44 -29.30
N PRO A 99 9.55 -6.20 -30.36
CA PRO A 99 8.10 -6.11 -30.23
C PRO A 99 7.46 -7.40 -29.71
N TRP A 100 7.99 -8.56 -30.10
CA TRP A 100 7.47 -9.86 -29.71
C TRP A 100 7.65 -10.15 -28.21
N ILE A 101 8.88 -9.98 -27.71
CA ILE A 101 9.18 -10.19 -26.29
C ILE A 101 8.38 -9.18 -25.45
N THR A 102 8.25 -7.94 -25.92
CA THR A 102 7.46 -6.91 -25.24
C THR A 102 5.97 -7.26 -25.17
N LEU A 103 5.41 -7.80 -26.26
CA LEU A 103 4.03 -8.29 -26.28
C LEU A 103 3.79 -9.37 -25.22
N LEU A 104 4.71 -10.35 -25.13
CA LEU A 104 4.66 -11.39 -24.09
C LEU A 104 4.74 -10.77 -22.68
N GLY A 105 5.66 -9.83 -22.46
CA GLY A 105 5.79 -9.10 -21.20
C GLY A 105 4.51 -8.36 -20.81
N VAL A 106 3.88 -7.65 -21.74
CA VAL A 106 2.61 -6.94 -21.51
C VAL A 106 1.48 -7.93 -21.23
N LEU A 107 1.46 -9.08 -21.89
CA LEU A 107 0.48 -10.13 -21.63
C LEU A 107 0.64 -10.71 -20.21
N GLY A 108 1.86 -11.03 -19.79
CA GLY A 108 2.18 -11.47 -18.44
C GLY A 108 1.83 -10.43 -17.36
N LEU A 109 2.10 -9.15 -17.64
CA LEU A 109 1.72 -8.02 -16.81
C LEU A 109 0.20 -7.92 -16.62
N LEU A 110 -0.55 -7.95 -17.74
CA LEU A 110 -2.00 -7.84 -17.73
C LEU A 110 -2.64 -9.03 -17.01
N THR A 111 -2.21 -10.24 -17.33
CA THR A 111 -2.74 -11.47 -16.72
C THR A 111 -2.48 -11.51 -15.22
N SER A 112 -1.29 -11.10 -14.76
CA SER A 112 -0.99 -11.01 -13.32
C SER A 112 -1.82 -9.92 -12.62
N THR A 113 -1.93 -8.71 -13.20
CA THR A 113 -2.75 -7.63 -12.63
C THR A 113 -4.25 -8.01 -12.59
N LEU A 114 -4.76 -8.62 -13.65
CA LEU A 114 -6.15 -9.11 -13.70
C LEU A 114 -6.36 -10.23 -12.68
N THR A 115 -5.42 -11.20 -12.58
CA THR A 115 -5.50 -12.26 -11.57
C THR A 115 -5.53 -11.66 -10.16
N ALA A 116 -4.77 -10.60 -9.88
CA ALA A 116 -4.78 -9.92 -8.58
C ALA A 116 -6.12 -9.27 -8.26
N ILE A 117 -6.75 -8.64 -9.26
CA ILE A 117 -8.12 -8.11 -9.15
C ILE A 117 -9.09 -9.27 -8.91
N ILE A 118 -8.87 -10.41 -9.58
CA ILE A 118 -9.76 -11.56 -9.52
C ILE A 118 -9.76 -12.23 -8.16
N ILE A 119 -8.60 -12.41 -7.57
CA ILE A 119 -8.48 -13.01 -6.24
C ILE A 119 -8.74 -11.99 -5.11
N GLY A 120 -9.08 -10.74 -5.44
CA GLY A 120 -9.42 -9.71 -4.46
C GLY A 120 -8.23 -9.18 -3.64
N GLN A 121 -7.05 -9.04 -4.26
CA GLN A 121 -5.88 -8.43 -3.59
C GLN A 121 -6.13 -6.99 -3.17
N GLU A 122 -5.32 -6.49 -2.23
CA GLU A 122 -5.46 -5.15 -1.68
C GLU A 122 -5.42 -4.08 -2.78
N SER A 123 -6.45 -3.23 -2.84
CA SER A 123 -6.57 -2.23 -3.92
C SER A 123 -5.38 -1.29 -3.99
N LYS A 124 -4.77 -0.93 -2.84
CA LYS A 124 -3.55 -0.09 -2.81
C LYS A 124 -2.37 -0.76 -3.50
N GLU A 125 -2.18 -2.07 -3.31
CA GLU A 125 -1.11 -2.83 -3.94
C GLU A 125 -1.33 -2.98 -5.44
N VAL A 126 -2.58 -3.27 -5.86
CA VAL A 126 -2.95 -3.40 -7.27
C VAL A 126 -2.79 -2.06 -8.00
N VAL A 127 -3.32 -0.98 -7.44
CA VAL A 127 -3.20 0.38 -7.99
C VAL A 127 -1.73 0.83 -8.04
N GLY A 128 -0.93 0.44 -7.05
CA GLY A 128 0.50 0.68 -7.00
C GLY A 128 1.33 -0.17 -7.97
N GLY A 129 0.71 -1.09 -8.72
CA GLY A 129 1.39 -1.96 -9.70
C GLY A 129 2.19 -3.11 -9.08
N LEU A 130 2.02 -3.40 -7.79
CA LEU A 130 2.84 -4.39 -7.06
C LEU A 130 2.60 -5.83 -7.54
N HIS A 131 1.43 -6.12 -8.09
CA HIS A 131 1.10 -7.45 -8.59
C HIS A 131 1.46 -7.67 -10.07
N GLY A 132 1.85 -6.63 -10.81
CA GLY A 132 2.05 -6.73 -12.26
C GLY A 132 3.46 -7.15 -12.71
N PHE A 133 4.50 -6.64 -12.03
CA PHE A 133 5.88 -6.72 -12.52
C PHE A 133 6.46 -8.13 -12.55
N ASN A 134 6.09 -8.99 -11.60
CA ASN A 134 6.53 -10.39 -11.57
C ASN A 134 6.03 -11.15 -12.80
N GLY A 135 4.76 -10.95 -13.18
CA GLY A 135 4.16 -11.52 -14.39
C GLY A 135 4.80 -11.02 -15.67
N MET A 136 5.17 -9.73 -15.72
CA MET A 136 5.93 -9.16 -16.83
C MET A 136 7.29 -9.84 -17.00
N LEU A 137 8.07 -9.93 -15.93
CA LEU A 137 9.43 -10.48 -15.96
C LEU A 137 9.44 -11.95 -16.40
N VAL A 138 8.51 -12.77 -15.88
CA VAL A 138 8.46 -14.18 -16.27
C VAL A 138 8.16 -14.34 -17.76
N ALA A 139 7.18 -13.59 -18.29
CA ALA A 139 6.82 -13.67 -19.70
C ALA A 139 7.90 -13.10 -20.63
N LEU A 140 8.61 -12.03 -20.23
CA LEU A 140 9.77 -11.53 -20.96
C LEU A 140 10.86 -12.60 -21.06
N LEU A 141 11.19 -13.28 -19.96
CA LEU A 141 12.23 -14.32 -19.96
C LEU A 141 11.80 -15.55 -20.75
N MET A 142 10.53 -15.95 -20.69
CA MET A 142 10.01 -17.04 -21.53
C MET A 142 10.22 -16.74 -23.02
N GLY A 143 9.97 -15.49 -23.45
CA GLY A 143 10.25 -15.04 -24.81
C GLY A 143 11.75 -15.09 -25.14
N THR A 144 12.60 -14.59 -24.25
CA THR A 144 14.06 -14.55 -24.44
C THR A 144 14.71 -15.94 -24.54
N PHE A 145 14.24 -16.92 -23.75
CA PHE A 145 14.80 -18.27 -23.75
C PHE A 145 14.19 -19.20 -24.81
N SER A 146 13.02 -18.86 -25.35
CA SER A 146 12.34 -19.68 -26.36
C SER A 146 13.21 -19.88 -27.61
N SER A 147 13.35 -21.13 -28.03
CA SER A 147 14.04 -21.48 -29.29
C SER A 147 13.07 -21.67 -30.46
N ALA A 148 11.75 -21.55 -30.22
CA ALA A 148 10.71 -21.63 -31.25
C ALA A 148 10.68 -20.39 -32.18
N GLY A 149 11.46 -19.36 -31.86
CA GLY A 149 11.55 -18.11 -32.63
C GLY A 149 10.52 -17.06 -32.22
N ASP A 150 10.65 -15.88 -32.83
CA ASP A 150 9.69 -14.78 -32.65
C ASP A 150 8.33 -15.15 -33.25
N TRP A 151 7.26 -14.60 -32.68
CA TRP A 151 5.86 -14.79 -33.13
C TRP A 151 5.32 -16.23 -33.01
N TYR A 152 5.93 -17.06 -32.16
CA TYR A 152 5.38 -18.35 -31.78
C TYR A 152 4.18 -18.20 -30.84
N TRP A 153 2.98 -18.06 -31.41
CA TRP A 153 1.74 -17.72 -30.69
C TRP A 153 1.33 -18.70 -29.58
N TRP A 154 1.74 -19.98 -29.66
CA TRP A 154 1.48 -20.94 -28.58
C TRP A 154 2.13 -20.52 -27.26
N LEU A 155 3.21 -19.72 -27.30
CA LEU A 155 3.89 -19.19 -26.11
C LEU A 155 3.03 -18.20 -25.31
N LEU A 156 1.97 -17.63 -25.90
CA LEU A 156 1.02 -16.76 -25.19
C LEU A 156 0.35 -17.50 -24.02
N LEU A 157 0.00 -18.78 -24.21
CA LEU A 157 -0.70 -19.58 -23.19
C LEU A 157 0.15 -19.76 -21.92
N PRO A 158 1.37 -20.32 -21.98
CA PRO A 158 2.18 -20.46 -20.78
C PRO A 158 2.61 -19.10 -20.22
N ALA A 159 2.70 -18.03 -21.03
CA ALA A 159 2.96 -16.68 -20.53
C ALA A 159 1.81 -16.16 -19.65
N CYS A 160 0.55 -16.35 -20.06
CA CYS A 160 -0.63 -16.05 -19.24
C CYS A 160 -0.66 -16.86 -17.94
N LEU A 161 -0.39 -18.17 -18.03
CA LEU A 161 -0.40 -19.07 -16.88
C LEU A 161 0.71 -18.72 -15.89
N ALA A 162 1.91 -18.39 -16.38
CA ALA A 162 3.02 -17.95 -15.55
C ALA A 162 2.70 -16.61 -14.87
N GLY A 163 2.10 -15.66 -15.59
CA GLY A 163 1.62 -14.40 -15.04
C GLY A 163 0.65 -14.59 -13.87
N ALA A 164 -0.40 -15.40 -14.06
CA ALA A 164 -1.35 -15.74 -12.99
C ALA A 164 -0.67 -16.47 -11.81
N THR A 165 0.25 -17.40 -12.10
CA THR A 165 1.01 -18.14 -11.09
C THR A 165 1.84 -17.20 -10.22
N CYS A 166 2.47 -16.17 -10.81
CA CYS A 166 3.20 -15.17 -10.04
C CYS A 166 2.30 -14.45 -9.03
N THR A 167 1.04 -14.16 -9.37
CA THR A 167 0.09 -13.54 -8.42
C THR A 167 -0.24 -14.48 -7.25
N PHE A 168 -0.49 -15.76 -7.52
CA PHE A 168 -0.76 -16.75 -6.47
C PHE A 168 0.44 -16.95 -5.54
N LEU A 169 1.64 -17.05 -6.11
CA LEU A 169 2.88 -17.13 -5.35
C LEU A 169 3.09 -15.87 -4.51
N PHE A 170 2.79 -14.68 -5.06
CA PHE A 170 2.89 -13.44 -4.32
C PHE A 170 1.95 -13.44 -3.09
N SER A 171 0.68 -13.78 -3.32
CA SER A 171 -0.33 -13.84 -2.26
C SER A 171 -0.03 -14.91 -1.21
N GLY A 172 0.57 -16.04 -1.60
CA GLY A 172 0.93 -17.12 -0.68
C GLY A 172 2.18 -16.81 0.15
N LEU A 173 3.17 -16.12 -0.42
CA LEU A 173 4.41 -15.76 0.26
C LEU A 173 4.24 -14.57 1.21
N GLY A 174 3.33 -13.64 0.90
CA GLY A 174 3.08 -12.43 1.70
C GLY A 174 2.93 -12.71 3.21
N PRO A 175 1.96 -13.53 3.65
CA PRO A 175 1.75 -13.82 5.07
C PRO A 175 2.95 -14.49 5.77
N VAL A 176 3.79 -15.21 5.01
CA VAL A 176 4.98 -15.89 5.55
C VAL A 176 6.09 -14.87 5.76
N LEU A 177 6.40 -14.06 4.74
CA LEU A 177 7.49 -13.09 4.78
C LEU A 177 7.16 -11.87 5.66
N ASP A 178 5.89 -11.50 5.76
CA ASP A 178 5.40 -10.44 6.65
C ASP A 178 5.76 -10.71 8.13
N ARG A 179 5.91 -11.99 8.55
CA ARG A 179 6.35 -12.33 9.93
C ARG A 179 7.74 -11.79 10.28
N TRP A 180 8.58 -11.60 9.27
CA TRP A 180 9.90 -11.01 9.40
C TRP A 180 9.98 -9.62 8.77
N ASP A 181 8.83 -9.01 8.44
CA ASP A 181 8.72 -7.70 7.80
C ASP A 181 9.47 -7.64 6.46
N LEU A 182 9.52 -8.75 5.73
CA LEU A 182 10.28 -8.92 4.48
C LEU A 182 9.40 -8.76 3.24
N PRO A 183 9.91 -8.14 2.15
CA PRO A 183 9.13 -7.94 0.95
C PRO A 183 9.09 -9.25 0.15
N VAL A 184 7.94 -9.53 -0.46
CA VAL A 184 7.81 -10.65 -1.41
C VAL A 184 8.70 -10.46 -2.64
N SER A 185 9.00 -9.21 -3.01
CA SER A 185 10.00 -8.87 -4.04
C SER A 185 9.75 -9.64 -5.36
N VAL A 186 10.82 -10.16 -5.95
CA VAL A 186 10.83 -10.95 -7.19
C VAL A 186 10.89 -12.48 -6.95
N PHE A 187 10.62 -12.95 -5.72
CA PHE A 187 10.51 -14.40 -5.45
C PHE A 187 9.50 -15.10 -6.41
N PRO A 188 8.29 -14.56 -6.64
CA PRO A 188 7.31 -15.18 -7.53
C PRO A 188 7.81 -15.34 -8.97
N PHE A 189 8.44 -14.30 -9.53
CA PHE A 189 9.06 -14.35 -10.86
C PHE A 189 10.13 -15.45 -10.95
N ASN A 190 11.09 -15.43 -10.02
CA ASN A 190 12.23 -16.33 -10.02
C ASN A 190 11.83 -17.79 -9.83
N THR A 191 10.83 -18.06 -9.01
CA THR A 191 10.26 -19.41 -8.84
C THR A 191 9.49 -19.85 -10.09
N ALA A 192 8.64 -18.99 -10.65
CA ALA A 192 7.82 -19.33 -11.81
C ALA A 192 8.66 -19.61 -13.07
N ILE A 193 9.68 -18.79 -13.34
CA ILE A 193 10.55 -19.00 -14.52
C ILE A 193 11.40 -20.27 -14.37
N LEU A 194 11.94 -20.53 -13.18
CA LEU A 194 12.73 -21.73 -12.92
C LEU A 194 11.86 -22.99 -13.10
N LEU A 195 10.65 -22.98 -12.54
CA LEU A 195 9.70 -24.08 -12.69
C LEU A 195 9.36 -24.31 -14.17
N TYR A 196 9.06 -23.25 -14.92
CA TYR A 196 8.74 -23.33 -16.34
C TYR A 196 9.89 -23.95 -17.16
N LEU A 197 11.13 -23.49 -16.95
CA LEU A 197 12.29 -24.00 -17.68
C LEU A 197 12.60 -25.46 -17.28
N CYS A 198 12.51 -25.81 -16.00
CA CYS A 198 12.68 -27.19 -15.54
C CYS A 198 11.60 -28.14 -16.12
N CYS A 199 10.35 -27.69 -16.22
CA CYS A 199 9.24 -28.50 -16.73
C CYS A 199 9.27 -28.68 -18.26
N THR A 200 9.71 -27.66 -19.00
CA THR A 200 9.75 -27.74 -20.46
C THR A 200 10.98 -28.52 -20.93
N GLY A 201 12.15 -28.16 -20.44
CA GLY A 201 13.44 -28.64 -20.95
C GLY A 201 13.76 -28.19 -22.39
N PRO A 202 15.03 -28.28 -22.84
CA PRO A 202 15.44 -27.87 -24.19
C PRO A 202 14.81 -28.69 -25.32
N THR A 203 14.40 -29.93 -25.03
CA THR A 203 13.88 -30.91 -26.00
C THR A 203 12.35 -30.99 -26.03
N ASN A 204 11.66 -30.06 -25.39
CA ASN A 204 10.19 -30.06 -25.40
C ASN A 204 9.64 -29.95 -26.83
N PRO A 205 8.68 -30.79 -27.24
CA PRO A 205 8.11 -30.70 -28.58
C PRO A 205 7.27 -29.44 -28.80
N TYR A 206 6.71 -28.84 -27.75
CA TYR A 206 5.81 -27.68 -27.84
C TYR A 206 6.49 -26.37 -27.44
N PHE A 207 7.34 -26.40 -26.40
CA PHE A 207 7.96 -25.21 -25.82
C PHE A 207 9.47 -25.39 -25.64
N PRO A 208 10.24 -25.59 -26.73
CA PRO A 208 11.68 -25.77 -26.63
C PRO A 208 12.35 -24.44 -26.25
N HIS A 209 13.48 -24.53 -25.54
CA HIS A 209 14.24 -23.35 -25.12
C HIS A 209 15.75 -23.57 -25.19
N HIS A 210 16.51 -22.47 -25.24
CA HIS A 210 17.96 -22.51 -25.22
C HIS A 210 18.48 -22.86 -23.82
N PRO A 211 19.34 -23.89 -23.67
CA PRO A 211 19.93 -24.22 -22.37
C PRO A 211 20.89 -23.09 -21.96
N SER A 212 20.84 -22.70 -20.69
CA SER A 212 21.81 -21.72 -20.18
C SER A 212 23.14 -22.39 -19.86
N THR A 213 24.22 -21.87 -20.41
CA THR A 213 25.58 -22.34 -20.10
C THR A 213 26.20 -21.56 -18.95
N PRO A 214 27.03 -22.18 -18.10
CA PRO A 214 27.73 -21.47 -17.04
C PRO A 214 28.67 -20.37 -17.60
N PRO A 215 28.85 -19.26 -16.87
CA PRO A 215 29.65 -18.09 -17.31
C PRO A 215 31.05 -18.44 -17.82
N GLY A 216 31.70 -19.45 -17.24
CA GLY A 216 33.04 -19.91 -17.66
C GLY A 216 33.09 -20.50 -19.08
N ARG A 217 31.94 -20.85 -19.68
CA ARG A 217 31.82 -21.49 -21.00
C ARG A 217 31.11 -20.64 -22.06
N CYS A 218 30.79 -19.35 -21.80
CA CYS A 218 30.09 -18.45 -22.76
C CYS A 218 30.66 -18.58 -24.19
N SER A 219 29.99 -19.30 -25.09
CA SER A 219 30.28 -19.25 -26.52
C SER A 219 29.75 -17.92 -27.09
N THR A 220 30.36 -17.46 -28.18
CA THR A 220 30.11 -16.20 -28.88
C THR A 220 28.71 -16.12 -29.48
N ALA A 221 27.66 -16.11 -28.67
CA ALA A 221 26.36 -15.63 -29.08
C ALA A 221 26.40 -14.10 -28.95
N THR A 222 26.37 -13.40 -30.07
CA THR A 222 26.26 -11.94 -30.14
C THR A 222 25.01 -11.51 -29.36
N PRO A 223 25.12 -10.91 -28.17
CA PRO A 223 23.96 -10.30 -27.54
C PRO A 223 23.65 -9.06 -28.37
N ARG A 224 22.42 -8.92 -28.87
CA ARG A 224 21.93 -7.61 -29.29
C ARG A 224 21.83 -6.76 -28.03
N SER A 225 22.93 -6.14 -27.62
CA SER A 225 22.97 -5.16 -26.56
C SER A 225 22.40 -3.86 -27.11
N THR A 226 21.07 -3.72 -27.09
CA THR A 226 20.47 -2.39 -27.16
C THR A 226 20.76 -1.70 -25.84
N HIS A 227 21.58 -0.65 -25.88
CA HIS A 227 21.76 0.27 -24.76
C HIS A 227 20.44 1.01 -24.51
N CYS A 228 19.52 0.37 -23.79
CA CYS A 228 18.29 1.00 -23.33
C CYS A 228 18.56 1.70 -22.00
N SER A 229 19.08 2.92 -22.08
CA SER A 229 19.23 3.83 -20.93
C SER A 229 17.86 4.37 -20.51
N GLY A 230 17.08 3.58 -19.79
CA GLY A 230 15.93 4.09 -19.04
C GLY A 230 16.44 4.90 -17.86
N VAL A 231 16.44 6.23 -17.96
CA VAL A 231 16.79 7.10 -16.82
C VAL A 231 15.64 7.02 -15.81
N PRO A 232 15.83 6.48 -14.61
CA PRO A 232 14.81 6.56 -13.57
C PRO A 232 14.57 8.04 -13.26
N LEU A 233 13.31 8.47 -13.22
CA LEU A 233 12.90 9.81 -12.76
C LEU A 233 13.23 10.07 -11.26
N LEU A 234 13.94 9.14 -10.60
CA LEU A 234 14.42 9.22 -9.23
C LEU A 234 15.96 9.22 -9.21
N PRO A 235 16.61 10.39 -8.98
CA PRO A 235 18.07 10.53 -9.09
C PRO A 235 18.87 9.60 -8.18
N LEU A 236 18.36 9.34 -6.96
CA LEU A 236 19.02 8.50 -5.96
C LEU A 236 19.02 7.02 -6.35
N LEU A 237 17.90 6.53 -6.88
CA LEU A 237 17.76 5.15 -7.35
C LEU A 237 18.65 4.92 -8.58
N CYS A 238 18.69 5.89 -9.48
CA CYS A 238 19.59 5.89 -10.63
C CYS A 238 21.08 5.84 -10.21
N ALA A 239 21.48 6.63 -9.22
CA ALA A 239 22.85 6.63 -8.72
C ALA A 239 23.25 5.26 -8.16
N HIS A 240 22.39 4.64 -7.34
CA HIS A 240 22.65 3.30 -6.80
C HIS A 240 22.58 2.20 -7.88
N ALA A 241 21.73 2.34 -8.90
CA ALA A 241 21.73 1.42 -10.04
C ALA A 241 23.09 1.42 -10.76
N LEU A 242 23.63 2.61 -11.06
CA LEU A 242 24.93 2.78 -11.71
C LEU A 242 26.08 2.27 -10.84
N LEU A 243 26.08 2.61 -9.55
CA LEU A 243 27.08 2.13 -8.59
C LEU A 243 27.05 0.61 -8.45
N GLY A 244 25.87 0.02 -8.33
CA GLY A 244 25.72 -1.42 -8.21
C GLY A 244 26.14 -2.17 -9.48
N SER A 245 25.83 -1.61 -10.66
CA SER A 245 26.31 -2.16 -11.94
C SER A 245 27.82 -2.08 -12.07
N ALA A 246 28.44 -0.98 -11.63
CA ALA A 246 29.89 -0.83 -11.61
C ALA A 246 30.55 -1.82 -10.64
N ALA A 247 30.00 -1.96 -9.43
CA ALA A 247 30.45 -2.94 -8.44
C ALA A 247 30.35 -4.39 -8.98
N GLY A 248 29.25 -4.73 -9.66
CA GLY A 248 29.09 -6.06 -10.27
C GLY A 248 30.08 -6.33 -11.40
N THR A 249 30.40 -5.31 -12.20
CA THR A 249 31.43 -5.41 -13.25
C THR A 249 32.82 -5.63 -12.63
N LEU A 250 33.15 -4.91 -11.55
CA LEU A 250 34.40 -5.07 -10.81
C LEU A 250 34.49 -6.45 -10.14
N ALA A 251 33.39 -6.97 -9.60
CA ALA A 251 33.31 -8.31 -9.03
C ALA A 251 33.53 -9.40 -10.10
N GLY A 252 32.97 -9.22 -11.30
CA GLY A 252 33.23 -10.11 -12.43
C GLY A 252 34.70 -10.06 -12.88
N LEU A 253 35.30 -8.88 -12.91
CA LEU A 253 36.71 -8.70 -13.24
C LEU A 253 37.64 -9.38 -12.21
N SER A 254 37.33 -9.28 -10.92
CA SER A 254 38.16 -9.83 -9.84
C SER A 254 38.26 -11.36 -9.86
N VAL A 255 37.25 -12.05 -10.41
CA VAL A 255 37.23 -13.51 -10.60
C VAL A 255 37.45 -13.93 -12.05
N ALA A 256 37.98 -13.02 -12.88
CA ALA A 256 38.35 -13.26 -14.28
C ALA A 256 37.20 -13.78 -15.16
N VAL A 257 35.99 -13.24 -14.99
CA VAL A 257 34.88 -13.48 -15.94
C VAL A 257 35.30 -13.00 -17.33
N ARG A 258 34.96 -13.80 -18.35
CA ARG A 258 35.31 -13.51 -19.75
C ARG A 258 34.74 -12.16 -20.19
N SER A 259 35.55 -11.35 -20.88
CA SER A 259 35.18 -9.98 -21.28
C SER A 259 33.89 -9.90 -22.08
N SER A 260 33.58 -10.90 -22.92
CA SER A 260 32.31 -10.97 -23.66
C SER A 260 31.08 -11.03 -22.76
N CYS A 261 31.14 -11.78 -21.65
CA CYS A 261 30.02 -11.85 -20.69
C CYS A 261 29.97 -10.57 -19.82
N LEU A 262 31.12 -9.92 -19.54
CA LEU A 262 31.13 -8.61 -18.87
C LEU A 262 30.45 -7.52 -19.70
N TYR A 263 30.77 -7.41 -21.00
CA TYR A 263 30.17 -6.39 -21.88
C TYR A 263 28.67 -6.61 -22.13
N SER A 264 28.18 -7.85 -21.98
CA SER A 264 26.74 -8.12 -22.07
C SER A 264 25.92 -7.53 -20.91
N GLY A 265 26.57 -7.08 -19.83
CA GLY A 265 25.91 -6.52 -18.65
C GLY A 265 25.35 -7.57 -17.68
N LEU A 266 25.47 -8.87 -17.98
CA LEU A 266 24.97 -9.96 -17.13
C LEU A 266 25.56 -9.94 -15.72
N SER A 267 26.82 -9.56 -15.55
CA SER A 267 27.45 -9.48 -14.22
C SER A 267 27.06 -8.23 -13.41
N GLY A 268 26.40 -7.24 -14.03
CA GLY A 268 26.10 -5.95 -13.41
C GLY A 268 24.69 -5.85 -12.81
N PHE A 269 23.69 -6.49 -13.40
CA PHE A 269 22.28 -6.20 -13.06
C PHE A 269 21.89 -6.67 -11.65
N ASN A 270 22.38 -7.83 -11.18
CA ASN A 270 22.14 -8.30 -9.82
C ASN A 270 22.78 -7.37 -8.77
N GLY A 271 23.97 -6.85 -9.06
CA GLY A 271 24.62 -5.81 -8.25
C GLY A 271 23.80 -4.51 -8.21
N ALA A 272 23.27 -4.08 -9.36
CA ALA A 272 22.40 -2.91 -9.45
C ALA A 272 21.11 -3.06 -8.64
N LEU A 273 20.41 -4.19 -8.75
CA LEU A 273 19.18 -4.48 -7.99
C LEU A 273 19.45 -4.50 -6.47
N GLY A 274 20.50 -5.21 -6.03
CA GLY A 274 20.88 -5.26 -4.61
C GLY A 274 21.25 -3.88 -4.04
N CYS A 275 21.98 -3.09 -4.84
CA CYS A 275 22.37 -1.73 -4.45
C CYS A 275 21.15 -0.80 -4.34
N MET A 276 20.23 -0.84 -5.32
CA MET A 276 19.00 -0.05 -5.30
C MET A 276 18.10 -0.39 -4.12
N ALA A 277 17.93 -1.69 -3.83
CA ALA A 277 17.07 -2.15 -2.75
C ALA A 277 17.56 -1.68 -1.37
N VAL A 278 18.87 -1.76 -1.12
CA VAL A 278 19.48 -1.35 0.15
C VAL A 278 19.75 0.15 0.22
N GLY A 279 20.06 0.79 -0.91
CA GLY A 279 20.54 2.18 -1.02
C GLY A 279 19.46 3.27 -0.96
N GLY A 280 18.28 2.96 -0.43
CA GLY A 280 17.23 3.98 -0.24
C GLY A 280 15.80 3.49 -0.32
N LEU A 281 15.56 2.23 -0.71
CA LEU A 281 14.21 1.66 -0.78
C LEU A 281 13.79 1.00 0.53
N PHE A 282 14.59 0.06 1.05
CA PHE A 282 14.28 -0.65 2.29
C PHE A 282 15.09 -0.16 3.49
N PHE A 283 16.06 0.73 3.27
CA PHE A 283 16.79 1.40 4.33
C PHE A 283 16.78 2.91 4.09
N THR A 284 16.71 3.66 5.18
CA THR A 284 16.90 5.11 5.16
C THR A 284 18.30 5.46 4.68
N ILE A 285 18.41 6.51 3.87
CA ILE A 285 19.70 6.92 3.30
C ILE A 285 20.56 7.56 4.39
N SER A 286 21.74 6.98 4.58
CA SER A 286 22.80 7.46 5.46
C SER A 286 24.14 7.02 4.88
N TRP A 287 25.25 7.59 5.34
CA TRP A 287 26.58 7.13 4.90
C TRP A 287 26.83 5.65 5.21
N ARG A 288 26.29 5.15 6.33
CA ARG A 288 26.41 3.74 6.74
C ARG A 288 25.63 2.82 5.81
N THR A 289 24.38 3.16 5.51
CA THR A 289 23.52 2.37 4.61
C THR A 289 23.97 2.46 3.15
N HIS A 290 24.61 3.57 2.76
CA HIS A 290 25.27 3.69 1.46
C HIS A 290 26.43 2.69 1.31
N LEU A 291 27.37 2.65 2.28
CA LEU A 291 28.44 1.64 2.28
C LEU A 291 27.88 0.21 2.32
N PHE A 292 26.83 -0.01 3.10
CA PHE A 292 26.13 -1.29 3.18
C PHE A 292 25.50 -1.69 1.84
N SER A 293 24.95 -0.74 1.09
CA SER A 293 24.39 -0.98 -0.25
C SER A 293 25.44 -1.37 -1.28
N ILE A 294 26.66 -0.83 -1.19
CA ILE A 294 27.80 -1.20 -2.03
C ILE A 294 28.26 -2.63 -1.68
N ALA A 295 28.33 -2.97 -0.39
CA ALA A 295 28.64 -4.32 0.04
C ALA A 295 27.58 -5.34 -0.47
N CYS A 296 26.30 -4.99 -0.38
CA CYS A 296 25.21 -5.78 -0.97
C CYS A 296 25.38 -5.97 -2.48
N ALA A 297 25.81 -4.93 -3.21
CA ALA A 297 26.05 -5.00 -4.64
C ALA A 297 27.13 -6.03 -5.00
N PHE A 298 28.29 -5.99 -4.32
CA PHE A 298 29.36 -6.97 -4.50
C PHE A 298 28.90 -8.39 -4.15
N LEU A 299 28.21 -8.55 -3.01
CA LEU A 299 27.71 -9.85 -2.58
C LEU A 299 26.71 -10.42 -3.60
N SER A 300 25.81 -9.59 -4.13
CA SER A 300 24.85 -9.97 -5.17
C SER A 300 25.54 -10.42 -6.45
N ALA A 301 26.61 -9.74 -6.86
CA ALA A 301 27.38 -10.12 -8.04
C ALA A 301 28.15 -11.43 -7.85
N TYR A 302 28.82 -11.63 -6.72
CA TYR A 302 29.49 -12.89 -6.42
C TYR A 302 28.51 -14.06 -6.29
N ALA A 303 27.36 -13.83 -5.64
CA ALA A 303 26.29 -14.82 -5.55
C ALA A 303 25.73 -15.18 -6.93
N ASP A 304 25.61 -14.22 -7.84
CA ASP A 304 25.15 -14.46 -9.22
C ASP A 304 26.12 -15.35 -10.00
N ILE A 305 27.43 -15.07 -9.89
CA ILE A 305 28.46 -15.91 -10.53
C ILE A 305 28.40 -17.34 -9.97
N ALA A 306 28.27 -17.50 -8.64
CA ALA A 306 28.17 -18.80 -8.00
C ALA A 306 26.89 -19.56 -8.41
N LEU A 307 25.72 -18.90 -8.36
CA LEU A 307 24.44 -19.50 -8.73
C LEU A 307 24.38 -19.83 -10.22
N SER A 308 24.90 -18.96 -11.08
CA SER A 308 24.96 -19.21 -12.54
C SER A 308 25.84 -20.41 -12.88
N ASN A 309 26.93 -20.65 -12.13
CA ASN A 309 27.72 -21.86 -12.27
C ASN A 309 26.94 -23.11 -11.80
N LEU A 310 26.25 -23.02 -10.66
CA LEU A 310 25.48 -24.13 -10.09
C LEU A 310 24.30 -24.53 -10.99
N LEU A 311 23.45 -23.55 -11.33
CA LEU A 311 22.22 -23.76 -12.11
C LEU A 311 22.51 -24.01 -13.59
N GLY A 312 23.61 -23.46 -14.10
CA GLY A 312 24.11 -23.75 -15.45
C GLY A 312 24.46 -25.24 -15.65
N MET A 313 24.77 -26.00 -14.59
CA MET A 313 24.92 -27.47 -14.70
C MET A 313 23.61 -28.18 -15.04
N MET A 314 22.47 -27.60 -14.63
CA MET A 314 21.13 -28.09 -14.95
C MET A 314 20.55 -27.45 -16.22
N GLY A 315 21.32 -26.57 -16.88
CA GLY A 315 20.87 -25.86 -18.08
C GLY A 315 19.84 -24.75 -17.82
N VAL A 316 19.68 -24.30 -16.57
CA VAL A 316 18.74 -23.24 -16.18
C VAL A 316 19.45 -21.98 -15.63
N PRO A 317 18.93 -20.77 -15.92
CA PRO A 317 19.57 -19.51 -15.53
C PRO A 317 19.36 -19.18 -14.04
N ALA A 318 20.30 -18.41 -13.46
CA ALA A 318 20.15 -17.89 -12.10
C ALA A 318 19.18 -16.71 -11.97
N CYS A 319 18.91 -16.00 -13.07
CA CYS A 319 18.03 -14.83 -13.10
C CYS A 319 18.38 -13.83 -11.98
N SER A 320 17.40 -13.32 -11.25
CA SER A 320 17.63 -12.40 -10.13
C SER A 320 17.62 -13.08 -8.77
N TRP A 321 17.77 -14.42 -8.70
CA TRP A 321 17.87 -15.14 -7.42
C TRP A 321 18.99 -14.60 -6.55
N ALA A 322 20.13 -14.26 -7.14
CA ALA A 322 21.27 -13.70 -6.43
C ALA A 322 20.90 -12.42 -5.69
N ALA A 323 20.44 -11.38 -6.40
CA ALA A 323 20.01 -10.13 -5.79
C ALA A 323 18.86 -10.31 -4.79
N THR A 324 17.94 -11.25 -5.06
CA THR A 324 16.79 -11.52 -4.18
C THR A 324 17.25 -12.09 -2.85
N LEU A 325 18.10 -13.12 -2.87
CA LEU A 325 18.59 -13.79 -1.68
C LEU A 325 19.54 -12.91 -0.88
N THR A 326 20.44 -12.18 -1.54
CA THR A 326 21.37 -11.27 -0.86
C THR A 326 20.66 -10.09 -0.25
N THR A 327 19.69 -9.47 -0.95
CA THR A 327 18.89 -8.37 -0.38
C THR A 327 18.06 -8.87 0.80
N THR A 328 17.44 -10.04 0.69
CA THR A 328 16.69 -10.66 1.81
C THR A 328 17.60 -10.93 3.00
N LEU A 329 18.80 -11.46 2.76
CA LEU A 329 19.81 -11.64 3.80
C LEU A 329 20.18 -10.30 4.43
N MET A 330 20.44 -9.24 3.63
CA MET A 330 20.75 -7.91 4.16
C MET A 330 19.61 -7.34 5.02
N LEU A 331 18.35 -7.60 4.68
CA LEU A 331 17.20 -7.20 5.47
C LEU A 331 17.06 -7.99 6.78
N LEU A 332 17.45 -9.26 6.76
CA LEU A 332 17.49 -10.13 7.94
C LEU A 332 18.69 -9.89 8.85
N LEU A 333 19.78 -9.32 8.32
CA LEU A 333 20.97 -8.96 9.09
C LEU A 333 20.64 -7.80 10.04
N THR A 334 20.07 -8.14 11.19
CA THR A 334 19.81 -7.24 12.30
C THR A 334 21.08 -7.04 13.12
N ALA A 335 22.05 -6.29 12.60
CA ALA A 335 22.99 -5.65 13.53
C ALA A 335 22.20 -4.63 14.35
N GLN A 336 22.39 -4.59 15.67
CA GLN A 336 21.67 -3.68 16.59
C GLN A 336 21.71 -2.21 16.14
N ASN A 337 22.70 -1.83 15.33
CA ASN A 337 22.85 -0.49 14.75
C ASN A 337 22.17 -0.29 13.38
N LEU A 338 21.86 -1.36 12.61
CA LEU A 338 21.27 -1.29 11.28
C LEU A 338 19.74 -1.46 11.28
N SER A 339 19.18 -2.14 12.28
CA SER A 339 17.72 -2.25 12.46
C SER A 339 17.03 -0.89 12.59
N ALA A 340 17.72 0.11 13.18
CA ALA A 340 17.24 1.48 13.28
C ALA A 340 17.08 2.18 11.92
N TYR A 341 17.80 1.73 10.89
CA TYR A 341 17.75 2.33 9.55
C TYR A 341 16.79 1.59 8.61
N ARG A 342 16.33 0.38 8.96
CA ARG A 342 15.41 -0.42 8.14
C ARG A 342 14.03 0.26 8.11
N ILE A 343 13.49 0.40 6.90
CA ILE A 343 12.14 0.92 6.67
C ILE A 343 11.18 -0.27 6.78
N PRO A 344 10.27 -0.30 7.76
CA PRO A 344 9.35 -1.42 7.89
C PRO A 344 8.28 -1.39 6.79
N LEU A 345 7.90 -2.55 6.28
CA LEU A 345 6.90 -2.67 5.22
C LEU A 345 5.52 -2.31 5.77
N GLY A 346 4.75 -1.54 4.99
CA GLY A 346 3.48 -0.98 5.45
C GLY A 346 3.60 0.14 6.50
N ARG A 347 4.83 0.54 6.86
CA ARG A 347 5.15 1.68 7.75
C ARG A 347 5.79 2.84 7.00
N GLU A 348 5.54 2.97 5.69
CA GLU A 348 5.79 4.22 4.97
C GLU A 348 5.07 5.35 5.72
N GLY A 349 5.84 6.25 6.34
CA GLY A 349 5.31 7.33 7.17
C GLY A 349 5.28 7.09 8.69
N GLN A 350 5.74 5.95 9.23
CA GLN A 350 5.77 5.72 10.70
C GLN A 350 6.63 6.76 11.44
N GLY A 351 7.69 7.28 10.82
CA GLY A 351 8.48 8.38 11.39
C GLY A 351 7.65 9.66 11.56
N ALA A 352 6.89 10.03 10.53
CA ALA A 352 5.97 11.17 10.59
C ALA A 352 4.82 10.93 11.59
N LEU A 353 4.38 9.67 11.72
CA LEU A 353 3.36 9.24 12.65
C LEU A 353 3.79 9.36 14.12
N LEU A 354 5.01 8.93 14.43
CA LEU A 354 5.60 9.04 15.76
C LEU A 354 5.83 10.51 16.15
N GLU A 355 6.28 11.32 15.19
CA GLU A 355 6.41 12.76 15.35
C GLU A 355 5.05 13.43 15.64
N GLU A 356 4.00 13.07 14.91
CA GLU A 356 2.64 13.54 15.13
C GLU A 356 2.12 13.10 16.51
N SER A 357 2.27 11.80 16.84
CA SER A 357 1.86 11.22 18.10
C SER A 357 2.57 11.89 19.29
N ARG A 358 3.87 12.20 19.16
CA ARG A 358 4.61 12.95 20.17
C ARG A 358 4.12 14.39 20.34
N ARG A 359 3.66 15.04 19.25
CA ARG A 359 3.17 16.42 19.29
C ARG A 359 1.76 16.52 19.87
N HIS A 360 0.88 15.60 19.52
CA HIS A 360 -0.55 15.70 19.82
C HIS A 360 -1.02 14.75 20.93
N GLY A 361 -0.32 13.63 21.14
CA GLY A 361 -0.64 12.66 22.20
C GLY A 361 -2.01 12.00 22.04
N ASP A 362 -2.59 12.04 20.85
CA ASP A 362 -3.97 11.65 20.58
C ASP A 362 -4.09 10.42 19.66
N ILE A 363 -3.01 9.67 19.47
CA ILE A 363 -2.99 8.45 18.66
C ILE A 363 -3.00 7.21 19.54
N LEU A 364 -3.91 6.28 19.23
CA LEU A 364 -3.76 4.86 19.59
C LEU A 364 -3.20 4.07 18.40
N GLN A 365 -2.23 3.21 18.69
CA GLN A 365 -1.59 2.35 17.71
C GLN A 365 -1.43 0.92 18.25
N TRP A 366 -1.82 -0.06 17.43
CA TRP A 366 -1.61 -1.49 17.68
C TRP A 366 -0.73 -2.11 16.59
N ASP A 367 -0.20 -3.30 16.89
CA ASP A 367 0.77 -4.00 16.05
C ASP A 367 0.11 -5.07 15.19
N PHE A 368 -0.61 -4.64 14.15
CA PHE A 368 -1.11 -5.52 13.09
C PHE A 368 -1.18 -4.77 11.75
N ARG A 369 -1.25 -5.53 10.65
CA ARG A 369 -1.32 -4.99 9.29
C ARG A 369 -2.68 -4.33 9.03
N GLU A 370 -2.67 -3.04 8.70
CA GLU A 370 -3.86 -2.32 8.25
C GLU A 370 -4.34 -2.91 6.92
N SER A 371 -5.54 -3.46 6.91
CA SER A 371 -6.22 -3.94 5.71
C SER A 371 -7.73 -3.86 5.94
N PHE A 372 -8.51 -3.78 4.87
CA PHE A 372 -9.98 -3.75 4.96
C PHE A 372 -10.54 -4.91 5.81
N PHE A 373 -9.99 -6.11 5.64
CA PHE A 373 -10.43 -7.31 6.36
C PHE A 373 -9.99 -7.35 7.83
N ASN A 374 -9.02 -6.51 8.23
CA ASN A 374 -8.56 -6.40 9.61
C ASN A 374 -9.23 -5.25 10.38
N LEU A 375 -10.16 -4.51 9.78
CA LEU A 375 -10.87 -3.42 10.48
C LEU A 375 -11.65 -3.92 11.70
N THR A 376 -12.22 -5.12 11.63
CA THR A 376 -12.92 -5.75 12.77
C THR A 376 -12.01 -5.96 13.98
N LEU A 377 -10.75 -6.30 13.73
CA LEU A 377 -9.75 -6.41 14.80
C LEU A 377 -9.43 -5.05 15.43
N LYS A 378 -9.37 -3.98 14.62
CA LYS A 378 -9.21 -2.60 15.13
C LYS A 378 -10.33 -2.22 16.08
N GLU A 379 -11.56 -2.52 15.68
CA GLU A 379 -12.75 -2.18 16.46
C GLU A 379 -12.73 -2.90 17.82
N LEU A 380 -12.39 -4.18 17.84
CA LEU A 380 -12.26 -4.95 19.09
C LEU A 380 -11.16 -4.45 20.02
N LEU A 381 -9.99 -4.15 19.47
CA LEU A 381 -8.87 -3.60 20.23
C LEU A 381 -9.22 -2.23 20.81
N PHE A 382 -9.96 -1.42 20.06
CA PHE A 382 -10.47 -0.15 20.52
C PHE A 382 -11.47 -0.29 21.68
N TRP A 383 -12.42 -1.23 21.60
CA TRP A 383 -13.35 -1.50 22.70
C TRP A 383 -12.65 -2.00 23.96
N HIS A 384 -11.64 -2.89 23.82
CA HIS A 384 -10.82 -3.33 24.95
C HIS A 384 -10.02 -2.20 25.60
N TRP A 385 -9.49 -1.27 24.79
CA TRP A 385 -8.80 -0.10 25.33
C TRP A 385 -9.76 0.83 26.08
N LEU A 386 -10.94 1.09 25.52
CA LEU A 386 -11.99 1.88 26.17
C LEU A 386 -12.45 1.28 27.51
N SER A 387 -12.54 -0.06 27.60
CA SER A 387 -12.94 -0.73 28.84
C SER A 387 -11.86 -0.61 29.93
N ARG A 388 -10.59 -0.79 29.59
CA ARG A 388 -9.46 -0.70 30.55
C ARG A 388 -9.22 0.71 31.09
N GLU A 389 -9.39 1.74 30.26
CA GLU A 389 -9.35 3.15 30.70
C GLU A 389 -10.39 3.46 31.79
N SER A 390 -11.52 2.74 31.81
CA SER A 390 -12.54 2.91 32.85
C SER A 390 -12.17 2.27 34.19
N GLU A 391 -11.34 1.22 34.18
CA GLU A 391 -10.92 0.47 35.38
C GLU A 391 -9.71 1.11 36.07
N SER A 392 -8.75 1.63 35.30
CA SER A 392 -7.56 2.29 35.86
C SER A 392 -7.87 3.59 36.61
N ALA A 393 -9.01 4.23 36.31
CA ALA A 393 -9.47 5.42 37.03
C ALA A 393 -9.96 5.13 38.46
N HIS A 394 -10.17 3.86 38.83
CA HIS A 394 -10.69 3.47 40.15
C HIS A 394 -9.61 3.01 41.14
N ASN A 395 -8.33 2.83 40.75
CA ASN A 395 -7.39 2.07 41.59
C ASN A 395 -5.93 2.56 41.68
N THR A 396 -5.61 3.83 41.44
CA THR A 396 -4.23 4.35 41.61
C THR A 396 -4.15 5.64 42.43
N ILE A 397 -3.45 5.56 43.57
CA ILE A 397 -2.88 6.68 44.32
C ILE A 397 -1.50 6.97 43.71
N GLY A 398 -1.45 7.87 42.73
CA GLY A 398 -0.24 8.33 42.04
C GLY A 398 -0.56 9.58 41.22
N PRO A 399 0.43 10.41 40.83
CA PRO A 399 0.16 11.73 40.25
C PRO A 399 -0.60 11.58 38.93
N ALA A 400 -1.89 11.89 39.01
CA ALA A 400 -2.84 11.81 37.92
C ALA A 400 -2.50 12.82 36.82
N HIS A 401 -2.50 12.37 35.57
CA HIS A 401 -2.66 13.29 34.44
C HIS A 401 -4.06 13.93 34.56
N PRO A 402 -4.23 15.27 34.58
CA PRO A 402 -5.47 15.93 35.04
C PRO A 402 -6.72 15.80 34.12
N SER A 403 -6.83 14.76 33.28
CA SER A 403 -7.77 14.71 32.15
C SER A 403 -8.53 13.38 31.93
N HIS A 404 -8.47 12.44 32.87
CA HIS A 404 -9.09 11.09 32.74
C HIS A 404 -10.47 10.97 33.39
N GLY A 405 -11.43 11.77 32.91
CA GLY A 405 -12.85 11.48 33.09
C GLY A 405 -13.32 10.44 32.07
N SER A 406 -14.12 9.46 32.51
CA SER A 406 -14.68 8.40 31.67
C SER A 406 -15.61 8.99 30.58
N ALA A 407 -15.27 9.01 29.28
CA ALA A 407 -16.19 9.55 28.25
C ALA A 407 -17.55 8.80 28.20
N PRO A 408 -18.70 9.50 28.40
CA PRO A 408 -20.03 8.87 28.47
C PRO A 408 -20.54 8.37 27.11
N PHE A 409 -20.20 9.10 26.04
CA PHE A 409 -20.57 8.80 24.66
C PHE A 409 -19.32 8.85 23.79
N ILE A 410 -19.32 8.01 22.75
CA ILE A 410 -18.21 7.87 21.80
C ILE A 410 -18.79 8.00 20.39
N LEU A 411 -18.23 8.90 19.60
CA LEU A 411 -18.48 8.99 18.17
C LEU A 411 -17.32 8.32 17.43
N ARG A 412 -17.60 7.24 16.71
CA ARG A 412 -16.64 6.54 15.85
C ARG A 412 -16.84 7.02 14.41
N THR A 413 -15.77 7.43 13.74
CA THR A 413 -15.77 7.85 12.33
C THR A 413 -14.44 7.51 11.66
N ASP A 414 -14.41 7.51 10.34
CA ASP A 414 -13.19 7.40 9.53
C ASP A 414 -12.50 8.77 9.35
N ASP A 415 -11.31 8.78 8.73
CA ASP A 415 -10.50 9.98 8.50
C ASP A 415 -10.95 10.81 7.29
N ASP A 416 -11.85 10.26 6.47
CA ASP A 416 -12.51 10.90 5.33
C ASP A 416 -13.93 11.41 5.68
N VAL A 417 -14.19 11.63 6.97
CA VAL A 417 -15.51 12.03 7.49
C VAL A 417 -15.49 13.44 8.07
N PHE A 418 -16.44 14.27 7.64
CA PHE A 418 -16.73 15.53 8.29
C PHE A 418 -17.67 15.31 9.48
N VAL A 419 -17.40 16.00 10.58
CA VAL A 419 -18.21 15.95 11.81
C VAL A 419 -18.58 17.37 12.24
N ASP A 420 -19.88 17.65 12.32
CA ASP A 420 -20.38 18.85 13.01
C ASP A 420 -20.38 18.61 14.53
N VAL A 421 -19.28 18.99 15.16
CA VAL A 421 -19.10 18.84 16.61
C VAL A 421 -20.18 19.60 17.40
N GLY A 422 -20.62 20.77 16.93
CA GLY A 422 -21.64 21.57 17.61
C GLY A 422 -23.00 20.91 17.58
N GLY A 423 -23.40 20.40 16.41
CA GLY A 423 -24.61 19.61 16.22
C GLY A 423 -24.60 18.33 17.05
N VAL A 424 -23.48 17.59 17.07
CA VAL A 424 -23.35 16.35 17.86
C VAL A 424 -23.50 16.64 19.35
N LEU A 425 -22.88 17.71 19.86
CA LEU A 425 -23.04 18.11 21.27
C LEU A 425 -24.47 18.52 21.61
N THR A 426 -25.18 19.15 20.67
CA THR A 426 -26.60 19.51 20.84
C THR A 426 -27.47 18.26 20.92
N LEU A 427 -27.25 17.29 20.03
CA LEU A 427 -27.92 15.98 20.06
C LEU A 427 -27.67 15.26 21.39
N LEU A 428 -26.42 15.24 21.87
CA LEU A 428 -26.05 14.59 23.14
C LEU A 428 -26.78 15.15 24.37
N ARG A 429 -27.15 16.43 24.36
CA ARG A 429 -27.93 17.03 25.46
C ARG A 429 -29.40 16.61 25.47
N LEU A 430 -29.91 16.12 24.34
CA LEU A 430 -31.29 15.67 24.17
C LEU A 430 -31.46 14.18 24.45
N LEU A 431 -30.36 13.41 24.46
CA LEU A 431 -30.38 11.98 24.67
C LEU A 431 -30.51 11.61 26.15
N PRO A 432 -31.12 10.45 26.46
CA PRO A 432 -31.12 9.92 27.81
C PRO A 432 -29.68 9.71 28.31
N GLY A 433 -29.50 9.74 29.64
CA GLY A 433 -28.18 9.64 30.26
C GLY A 433 -27.35 8.42 29.83
N PRO A 434 -26.03 8.44 30.07
CA PRO A 434 -25.08 7.48 29.50
C PRO A 434 -25.26 6.02 29.93
N SER A 435 -26.08 5.76 30.95
CA SER A 435 -26.43 4.43 31.43
C SER A 435 -27.40 3.68 30.51
N HIS A 436 -28.00 4.37 29.54
CA HIS A 436 -28.86 3.72 28.54
C HIS A 436 -28.06 3.27 27.31
N PRO A 437 -28.27 2.04 26.81
CA PRO A 437 -27.69 1.61 25.55
C PRO A 437 -28.12 2.52 24.39
N LEU A 438 -27.15 3.02 23.65
CA LEU A 438 -27.30 3.87 22.49
C LEU A 438 -26.38 3.33 21.39
N TYR A 439 -26.97 3.06 20.23
CA TYR A 439 -26.24 2.73 19.01
C TYR A 439 -26.95 3.44 17.85
N MET A 440 -26.47 4.64 17.50
CA MET A 440 -27.16 5.58 16.61
C MET A 440 -26.32 6.03 15.42
N GLY A 441 -26.90 6.03 14.22
CA GLY A 441 -26.22 6.50 13.00
C GLY A 441 -27.02 6.23 11.73
N ARG A 442 -26.34 6.01 10.60
CA ARG A 442 -27.01 5.60 9.36
C ARG A 442 -27.25 4.09 9.36
N ALA A 443 -28.50 3.70 9.58
CA ALA A 443 -28.90 2.29 9.62
C ALA A 443 -29.01 1.68 8.22
N PHE A 444 -28.49 0.46 8.11
CA PHE A 444 -28.67 -0.43 6.98
C PHE A 444 -29.49 -1.63 7.46
N VAL A 445 -30.61 -1.87 6.78
CA VAL A 445 -31.59 -2.93 7.09
C VAL A 445 -31.83 -3.71 5.80
N ASP A 446 -32.10 -5.01 5.92
CA ASP A 446 -32.37 -5.91 4.79
C ASP A 446 -31.28 -5.94 3.71
N THR A 447 -30.03 -5.70 4.12
CA THR A 447 -28.87 -5.77 3.22
C THR A 447 -28.35 -7.20 3.12
N TYR A 448 -28.05 -7.63 1.90
CA TYR A 448 -27.56 -8.98 1.62
C TYR A 448 -26.05 -9.00 1.38
N PRO A 449 -25.37 -10.11 1.71
CA PRO A 449 -23.97 -10.30 1.36
C PRO A 449 -23.74 -10.17 -0.15
N VAL A 450 -22.77 -9.35 -0.54
CA VAL A 450 -22.37 -9.23 -1.94
C VAL A 450 -21.67 -10.52 -2.37
N ARG A 451 -22.17 -11.18 -3.41
CA ARG A 451 -21.63 -12.47 -3.91
C ARG A 451 -20.69 -12.34 -5.11
N LEU A 452 -20.35 -11.12 -5.49
CA LEU A 452 -19.42 -10.82 -6.58
C LEU A 452 -18.00 -10.77 -6.04
N TRP A 453 -17.17 -11.78 -6.36
CA TRP A 453 -15.84 -11.98 -5.76
C TRP A 453 -14.83 -10.84 -6.02
N TRP A 454 -15.04 -10.04 -7.07
CA TRP A 454 -14.18 -8.89 -7.39
C TRP A 454 -14.53 -7.62 -6.61
N ILE A 455 -15.60 -7.61 -5.81
CA ILE A 455 -15.97 -6.47 -5.00
C ILE A 455 -15.37 -6.64 -3.60
N LYS A 456 -14.78 -5.58 -3.05
CA LYS A 456 -14.15 -5.60 -1.70
C LYS A 456 -15.09 -6.09 -0.58
N TYR A 457 -16.39 -5.98 -0.77
CA TYR A 457 -17.45 -6.41 0.15
C TYR A 457 -17.91 -7.86 -0.10
N TYR A 458 -17.17 -8.64 -0.90
CA TYR A 458 -17.50 -10.02 -1.19
C TYR A 458 -17.54 -10.88 0.07
N VAL A 459 -18.60 -11.66 0.20
CA VAL A 459 -18.75 -12.65 1.27
C VAL A 459 -19.19 -13.97 0.65
N PRO A 460 -18.42 -15.06 0.80
CA PRO A 460 -18.78 -16.36 0.23
C PRO A 460 -19.94 -17.02 0.99
N HIS A 461 -20.67 -17.94 0.32
CA HIS A 461 -21.73 -18.72 0.96
C HIS A 461 -21.23 -19.59 2.13
N SER A 462 -19.96 -20.03 2.09
CA SER A 462 -19.34 -20.77 3.19
C SER A 462 -19.21 -19.94 4.47
N LEU A 463 -19.06 -18.62 4.35
CA LEU A 463 -18.92 -17.70 5.49
C LEU A 463 -20.29 -17.20 5.98
N TYR A 464 -21.22 -16.93 5.06
CA TYR A 464 -22.58 -16.52 5.38
C TYR A 464 -23.57 -17.22 4.44
N PRO A 465 -24.25 -18.31 4.87
CA PRO A 465 -25.00 -19.18 3.96
C PRO A 465 -26.20 -18.50 3.29
N SER A 466 -27.06 -17.85 4.08
CA SER A 466 -28.34 -17.32 3.63
C SER A 466 -28.88 -16.22 4.54
N GLY A 467 -29.77 -15.38 4.00
CA GLY A 467 -30.46 -14.31 4.72
C GLY A 467 -29.78 -12.95 4.62
N PRO A 468 -30.48 -11.88 5.02
CA PRO A 468 -29.90 -10.55 5.15
C PRO A 468 -29.03 -10.48 6.41
N TYR A 469 -28.07 -9.56 6.40
CA TYR A 469 -27.34 -9.22 7.62
C TYR A 469 -28.30 -8.71 8.71
N PRO A 470 -27.96 -8.91 10.01
CA PRO A 470 -28.59 -8.14 11.07
C PRO A 470 -28.49 -6.64 10.79
N PRO A 471 -29.46 -5.82 11.23
CA PRO A 471 -29.35 -4.38 11.11
C PRO A 471 -28.01 -3.87 11.67
N TYR A 472 -27.38 -2.95 10.97
CA TYR A 472 -26.09 -2.36 11.37
C TYR A 472 -26.00 -0.89 10.98
N LEU A 473 -24.99 -0.18 11.50
CA LEU A 473 -24.68 1.20 11.13
C LEU A 473 -23.49 1.26 10.17
N GLY A 474 -23.55 2.10 9.14
CA GLY A 474 -22.48 2.20 8.16
C GLY A 474 -21.23 2.98 8.64
N GLY A 475 -20.08 2.68 8.02
CA GLY A 475 -18.75 3.15 8.40
C GLY A 475 -18.50 4.65 8.33
N GLY A 476 -19.42 5.42 7.73
CA GLY A 476 -19.37 6.88 7.78
C GLY A 476 -19.41 7.43 9.21
N GLY A 477 -19.94 6.66 10.16
CA GLY A 477 -19.77 6.87 11.58
C GLY A 477 -21.02 6.60 12.38
N TYR A 478 -20.82 6.36 13.68
CA TYR A 478 -21.90 6.12 14.63
C TYR A 478 -21.58 6.64 16.02
N LEU A 479 -22.65 6.99 16.74
CA LEU A 479 -22.61 7.39 18.13
C LEU A 479 -23.02 6.20 19.00
N VAL A 480 -22.18 5.86 19.98
CA VAL A 480 -22.43 4.80 20.96
C VAL A 480 -22.33 5.33 22.39
N SER A 481 -23.16 4.82 23.27
CA SER A 481 -22.94 4.99 24.72
C SER A 481 -21.86 4.04 25.20
N ARG A 482 -21.20 4.43 26.29
CA ARG A 482 -20.25 3.56 26.98
C ARG A 482 -20.84 2.20 27.35
N GLU A 483 -22.07 2.19 27.84
CA GLU A 483 -22.75 0.95 28.23
C GLU A 483 -22.88 0.00 27.04
N THR A 484 -23.19 0.54 25.86
CA THR A 484 -23.25 -0.22 24.61
C THR A 484 -21.91 -0.87 24.27
N VAL A 485 -20.80 -0.14 24.42
CA VAL A 485 -19.46 -0.70 24.19
C VAL A 485 -19.14 -1.83 25.18
N ARG A 486 -19.54 -1.71 26.46
CA ARG A 486 -19.39 -2.81 27.44
C ARG A 486 -20.18 -4.05 27.03
N LEU A 487 -21.43 -3.85 26.59
CA LEU A 487 -22.28 -4.95 26.12
C LEU A 487 -21.71 -5.62 24.86
N PHE A 488 -21.25 -4.84 23.88
CA PHE A 488 -20.61 -5.36 22.67
C PHE A 488 -19.36 -6.16 22.99
N LEU A 489 -18.51 -5.65 23.88
CA LEU A 489 -17.31 -6.36 24.32
C LEU A 489 -17.68 -7.68 25.02
N GLY A 490 -18.74 -7.69 25.83
CA GLY A 490 -19.22 -8.88 26.53
C GLY A 490 -19.68 -10.02 25.60
N VAL A 491 -20.25 -9.69 24.44
CA VAL A 491 -20.71 -10.69 23.45
C VAL A 491 -19.68 -10.99 22.37
N SER A 492 -18.65 -10.15 22.22
CA SER A 492 -17.65 -10.26 21.14
C SER A 492 -16.91 -11.60 21.09
N GLY A 493 -16.73 -12.27 22.24
CA GLY A 493 -16.10 -13.60 22.28
C GLY A 493 -16.99 -14.75 21.77
N ALA A 494 -18.31 -14.53 21.72
CA ALA A 494 -19.28 -15.52 21.25
C ALA A 494 -19.70 -15.29 19.78
N VAL A 495 -19.55 -14.07 19.27
CA VAL A 495 -19.85 -13.72 17.87
C VAL A 495 -18.62 -14.01 17.01
N PRO A 496 -18.73 -14.83 15.95
CA PRO A 496 -17.61 -15.09 15.05
C PRO A 496 -17.11 -13.79 14.39
N LEU A 497 -15.78 -13.63 14.32
CA LEU A 497 -15.17 -12.50 13.63
C LEU A 497 -15.64 -12.46 12.18
N PHE A 498 -16.07 -11.27 11.74
CA PHE A 498 -16.59 -11.06 10.40
C PHE A 498 -15.75 -9.99 9.67
N PRO A 499 -15.39 -10.16 8.39
CA PRO A 499 -14.43 -9.30 7.68
C PRO A 499 -14.92 -7.87 7.41
N ILE A 500 -16.23 -7.61 7.52
CA ILE A 500 -16.81 -6.28 7.38
C ILE A 500 -17.15 -5.79 8.79
N ASP A 501 -16.41 -4.81 9.29
CA ASP A 501 -16.49 -4.31 10.66
C ASP A 501 -17.88 -3.78 10.99
N ASP A 502 -18.47 -2.95 10.12
CA ASP A 502 -19.84 -2.44 10.27
C ASP A 502 -20.85 -3.56 10.53
N VAL A 503 -20.76 -4.64 9.75
CA VAL A 503 -21.65 -5.80 9.86
C VAL A 503 -21.36 -6.56 11.15
N TYR A 504 -20.09 -6.73 11.51
CA TYR A 504 -19.70 -7.37 12.78
C TYR A 504 -20.27 -6.62 14.00
N VAL A 505 -20.20 -5.28 14.01
CA VAL A 505 -20.81 -4.48 15.09
C VAL A 505 -22.33 -4.69 15.14
N GLY A 506 -23.00 -4.79 13.97
CA GLY A 506 -24.42 -5.15 13.91
C GLY A 506 -24.73 -6.56 14.43
N MET A 507 -23.87 -7.55 14.16
CA MET A 507 -23.99 -8.90 14.74
C MET A 507 -23.86 -8.86 16.26
N CYS A 508 -22.90 -8.10 16.79
CA CYS A 508 -22.75 -7.86 18.23
C CYS A 508 -23.96 -7.12 18.82
N ALA A 509 -24.51 -6.13 18.13
CA ALA A 509 -25.71 -5.43 18.57
C ALA A 509 -26.91 -6.37 18.69
N ARG A 510 -27.09 -7.27 17.71
CA ARG A 510 -28.12 -8.32 17.78
C ARG A 510 -27.88 -9.28 18.95
N ALA A 511 -26.65 -9.75 19.14
CA ALA A 511 -26.31 -10.67 20.23
C ALA A 511 -26.48 -10.05 21.62
N ALA A 512 -26.18 -8.75 21.75
CA ALA A 512 -26.33 -7.99 22.99
C ALA A 512 -27.75 -7.42 23.20
N ASN A 513 -28.69 -7.70 22.28
CA ASN A 513 -30.05 -7.15 22.29
C ASN A 513 -30.09 -5.60 22.34
N VAL A 514 -29.17 -4.94 21.64
CA VAL A 514 -29.12 -3.47 21.50
C VAL A 514 -29.77 -3.09 20.17
N SER A 515 -30.77 -2.22 20.24
CA SER A 515 -31.48 -1.73 19.05
C SER A 515 -30.62 -0.76 18.24
N VAL A 516 -30.58 -0.96 16.91
CA VAL A 516 -29.98 -0.01 15.96
C VAL A 516 -30.90 1.18 15.76
N GLN A 517 -30.42 2.40 16.01
CA GLN A 517 -31.21 3.63 15.91
C GLN A 517 -30.78 4.44 14.68
N HIS A 518 -31.72 4.66 13.75
CA HIS A 518 -31.44 5.49 12.58
C HIS A 518 -31.54 6.99 12.91
N HIS A 519 -30.54 7.76 12.51
CA HIS A 519 -30.59 9.22 12.54
C HIS A 519 -30.38 9.82 11.13
N PRO A 520 -31.28 10.69 10.63
CA PRO A 520 -31.23 11.19 9.25
C PRO A 520 -30.05 12.12 8.97
N ALA A 521 -29.51 12.79 10.00
CA ALA A 521 -28.35 13.67 9.85
C ALA A 521 -26.99 12.93 9.72
N PHE A 522 -27.00 11.59 9.74
CA PHE A 522 -25.86 10.76 9.36
C PHE A 522 -26.03 10.39 7.88
N LEU A 523 -25.38 11.14 6.99
CA LEU A 523 -25.63 11.04 5.57
C LEU A 523 -24.64 10.07 4.90
N PRO A 524 -25.12 9.04 4.17
CA PRO A 524 -24.28 8.08 3.46
C PRO A 524 -23.72 8.61 2.13
N LEU A 525 -23.78 9.92 1.88
CA LEU A 525 -23.59 10.48 0.54
C LEU A 525 -22.11 10.58 0.14
N GLU A 526 -21.81 10.21 -1.10
CA GLU A 526 -20.69 10.78 -1.83
C GLU A 526 -20.97 12.27 -1.99
N PHE A 527 -20.09 13.11 -1.43
CA PHE A 527 -20.14 14.54 -1.64
C PHE A 527 -20.25 14.85 -3.14
N SER A 528 -21.31 15.58 -3.52
CA SER A 528 -21.48 16.03 -4.89
C SER A 528 -20.87 17.41 -5.01
N PRO A 529 -19.78 17.59 -5.78
CA PRO A 529 -19.21 18.92 -6.02
C PRO A 529 -20.15 19.87 -6.77
N ALA A 530 -21.27 19.36 -7.29
CA ALA A 530 -22.31 20.16 -7.93
C ALA A 530 -23.24 20.87 -6.92
N LEU A 531 -23.24 20.47 -5.64
CA LEU A 531 -24.06 21.08 -4.60
C LEU A 531 -23.23 22.10 -3.80
N PRO A 532 -23.81 23.28 -3.46
CA PRO A 532 -23.15 24.22 -2.56
C PRO A 532 -23.00 23.60 -1.17
N SER A 533 -21.94 23.94 -0.45
CA SER A 533 -21.65 23.36 0.88
C SER A 533 -22.79 23.56 1.89
N CYS A 534 -23.56 24.64 1.75
CA CYS A 534 -24.74 24.91 2.59
C CYS A 534 -25.92 23.95 2.35
N ALA A 535 -25.94 23.19 1.25
CA ALA A 535 -26.89 22.09 1.07
C ALA A 535 -26.69 20.98 2.11
N TYR A 536 -25.52 20.94 2.75
CA TYR A 536 -25.19 19.99 3.82
C TYR A 536 -25.35 20.61 5.23
N ALA A 537 -25.91 21.82 5.34
CA ALA A 537 -26.19 22.43 6.63
C ALA A 537 -27.18 21.57 7.44
N GLY A 538 -26.83 21.26 8.69
CA GLY A 538 -27.61 20.36 9.55
C GLY A 538 -27.22 18.88 9.48
N ALA A 539 -26.28 18.51 8.61
CA ALA A 539 -25.66 17.19 8.66
C ALA A 539 -24.71 17.08 9.86
N LEU A 540 -24.85 16.01 10.65
CA LEU A 540 -23.94 15.72 11.76
C LEU A 540 -22.67 15.03 11.29
N VAL A 541 -22.82 14.15 10.29
CA VAL A 541 -21.75 13.32 9.74
C VAL A 541 -21.90 13.24 8.23
N LEU A 542 -20.81 13.51 7.51
CA LEU A 542 -20.71 13.37 6.04
C LEU A 542 -19.47 12.54 5.69
N HIS A 543 -19.64 11.49 4.89
CA HIS A 543 -18.61 10.49 4.60
C HIS A 543 -18.00 10.66 3.20
N LYS A 544 -16.86 10.03 2.91
CA LYS A 544 -16.15 10.03 1.62
C LYS A 544 -15.67 11.41 1.14
N LEU A 545 -15.03 12.17 2.02
CA LEU A 545 -14.48 13.49 1.73
C LEU A 545 -12.94 13.46 1.68
N GLY A 546 -12.35 14.05 0.65
CA GLY A 546 -10.91 14.27 0.60
C GLY A 546 -10.43 15.34 1.59
N PRO A 547 -9.14 15.37 1.98
CA PRO A 547 -8.62 16.31 2.98
C PRO A 547 -8.87 17.80 2.68
N GLN A 548 -8.77 18.19 1.41
CA GLN A 548 -9.05 19.57 0.99
C GLN A 548 -10.53 19.90 1.15
N GLN A 549 -11.43 18.98 0.77
CA GLN A 549 -12.88 19.14 0.91
C GLN A 549 -13.25 19.22 2.38
N LEU A 550 -12.71 18.35 3.24
CA LEU A 550 -12.89 18.41 4.70
C LEU A 550 -12.50 19.79 5.25
N SER A 551 -11.34 20.30 4.86
CA SER A 551 -10.85 21.61 5.32
C SER A 551 -11.71 22.80 4.85
N GLN A 552 -12.32 22.66 3.66
CA GLN A 552 -13.19 23.67 3.07
C GLN A 552 -14.55 23.64 3.77
N LEU A 553 -15.16 22.46 3.82
CA LEU A 553 -16.48 22.26 4.43
C LEU A 553 -16.46 22.64 5.92
N PHE A 554 -15.38 22.30 6.63
CA PHE A 554 -15.20 22.72 8.02
C PHE A 554 -15.17 24.24 8.15
N ARG A 555 -14.48 24.97 7.28
CA ARG A 555 -14.46 26.44 7.34
C ARG A 555 -15.83 27.05 7.01
N GLU A 556 -16.52 26.50 6.02
CA GLU A 556 -17.78 27.04 5.51
C GLU A 556 -18.96 26.75 6.45
N LEU A 557 -19.04 25.55 7.03
CA LEU A 557 -20.11 25.16 7.95
C LEU A 557 -19.87 25.57 9.41
N SER A 558 -18.61 25.75 9.84
CA SER A 558 -18.33 26.24 11.20
C SER A 558 -18.74 27.71 11.38
N ASN A 559 -18.78 28.50 10.30
CA ASN A 559 -19.28 29.87 10.32
C ASN A 559 -20.78 29.88 9.96
N GLN A 560 -21.65 29.70 10.95
CA GLN A 560 -23.12 29.65 10.76
C GLN A 560 -23.72 30.85 10.01
N SER A 561 -23.03 32.00 9.96
CA SER A 561 -23.43 33.18 9.21
C SER A 561 -23.30 33.04 7.68
N HIS A 562 -22.53 32.08 7.17
CA HIS A 562 -22.31 31.90 5.74
C HIS A 562 -23.50 31.26 5.01
N CYS A 563 -24.22 30.35 5.67
CA CYS A 563 -25.35 29.64 5.05
C CYS A 563 -26.69 30.34 5.23
N THR A 564 -26.81 31.27 6.17
CA THR A 564 -27.99 32.12 6.32
C THR A 564 -28.02 33.28 5.32
N ALA A 565 -26.87 33.72 4.82
CA ALA A 565 -26.76 34.80 3.81
C ALA A 565 -26.97 34.33 2.35
N SER A 566 -27.09 33.02 2.11
CA SER A 566 -27.11 32.42 0.77
C SER A 566 -28.37 31.61 0.45
N ALA A 567 -29.40 31.63 1.30
CA ALA A 567 -30.70 31.06 0.98
C ALA A 567 -31.47 31.99 0.01
N PRO A 568 -31.76 31.58 -1.24
CA PRO A 568 -32.90 32.16 -1.94
C PRO A 568 -34.15 31.74 -1.16
N GLY A 569 -35.06 32.69 -0.91
CA GLY A 569 -36.33 32.41 -0.23
C GLY A 569 -37.03 31.19 -0.82
N LEU A 570 -37.40 30.26 0.06
CA LEU A 570 -38.40 29.23 -0.21
C LEU A 570 -39.77 29.87 -0.40
#